data_AF-A0A0H5SBI6-F1
#
_entry.id   AF-A0A0H5SBI6-F1
#
_cell.length_a   1.000
_cell.length_b   1.000
_cell.length_c   1.000
_cell.angle_alpha   90.00
_cell.angle_beta   90.00
_cell.angle_gamma   90.00
#
_symmetry.space_group_name_H-M   'P 1'
#
loop_
_entity.id
_entity.type
_entity.pdbx_description
1 polymer ?
#
loop_
_entity_poly.entity_id
_entity_poly.type
_entity_poly.pdbx_seq_one_letter_code
_entity_poly.pdbx_strand_id
1 'polypeptide(L)'
;MYYQSNVSNISKCDKSNHLAHFVFLISTASAIIQTLCAERLLSITPCAYPLLSDTIHCGIDDANLRKSVRVCDPDKVISMSEIEVIKNKLDSIYNRKNKSCICASDQEKPCWFRFGFAFLRRMFPVESGVSHLYSREFCPTNKTLLSYKKSYTLMDSTRESIINYGKNFARLLRERWLMGECDEDILFFILLKRPNQLMRRSTLSYLASGTAQQTPYIFASYGSLVREKIDPFHSLPNNDLSMNQQQRQHYFDPLQEIIEAENINFENGYSLKVVTENLLDRFEATLSQEYTLPRARSHIPDWAMIVFIICALLCLLMTVGLCLMQTSVRRGSPRGKPADTTRRWKAGFVGGMWYDVYRDRLIIL
;
A
#
# COMPACT_ATOMS: atom_id res chain seq x y z
N MET A 1 51.86 58.70 -54.40
CA MET A 1 52.03 58.16 -55.76
C MET A 1 51.06 57.00 -55.95
N TYR A 2 50.45 56.97 -57.13
CA TYR A 2 49.37 56.09 -57.58
C TYR A 2 49.69 54.59 -57.49
N TYR A 3 48.65 53.83 -57.11
CA TYR A 3 48.13 52.58 -57.70
C TYR A 3 48.95 51.26 -57.74
N GLN A 4 48.37 50.29 -57.03
CA GLN A 4 47.91 48.97 -57.50
C GLN A 4 48.88 47.99 -58.16
N SER A 5 49.03 46.83 -57.50
CA SER A 5 48.43 45.54 -57.88
C SER A 5 49.42 44.39 -57.78
N ASN A 6 49.14 43.46 -56.88
CA ASN A 6 49.49 42.05 -57.05
C ASN A 6 48.36 41.23 -56.42
N VAL A 7 47.28 41.10 -57.19
CA VAL A 7 46.24 40.11 -56.98
C VAL A 7 46.44 39.04 -58.05
N SER A 8 46.91 37.86 -57.65
CA SER A 8 46.58 36.60 -58.30
C SER A 8 47.16 35.44 -57.49
N ASN A 9 46.28 34.73 -56.77
CA ASN A 9 46.17 33.28 -56.77
C ASN A 9 45.19 32.84 -55.66
N ILE A 10 43.91 33.09 -55.93
CA ILE A 10 42.79 32.35 -55.34
C ILE A 10 42.59 31.09 -56.20
N SER A 11 42.09 30.03 -55.56
CA SER A 11 41.48 28.81 -56.13
C SER A 11 42.31 27.53 -56.08
N LYS A 12 42.52 26.98 -54.88
CA LYS A 12 42.55 25.53 -54.66
C LYS A 12 42.45 25.17 -53.16
N CYS A 13 41.31 25.46 -52.53
CA CYS A 13 40.92 24.87 -51.23
C CYS A 13 39.51 25.35 -50.86
N ASP A 14 38.47 24.86 -51.53
CA ASP A 14 37.08 25.13 -51.07
C ASP A 14 36.15 23.91 -51.10
N LYS A 15 36.72 22.70 -51.21
CA LYS A 15 35.96 21.45 -51.00
C LYS A 15 36.11 20.86 -49.59
N SER A 16 37.10 21.33 -48.81
CA SER A 16 37.33 20.80 -47.45
C SER A 16 36.36 21.38 -46.41
N ASN A 17 35.87 22.62 -46.60
CA ASN A 17 34.99 23.26 -45.62
C ASN A 17 33.56 22.70 -45.63
N HIS A 18 33.06 22.26 -46.80
CA HIS A 18 31.73 21.68 -46.89
C HIS A 18 31.62 20.32 -46.18
N LEU A 19 32.67 19.49 -46.23
CA LEU A 19 32.66 18.20 -45.54
C LEU A 19 32.74 18.38 -44.02
N ALA A 20 33.56 19.32 -43.53
CA ALA A 20 33.68 19.63 -42.11
C ALA A 20 32.34 20.13 -41.51
N HIS A 21 31.65 21.04 -42.22
CA HIS A 21 30.33 21.51 -41.80
C HIS A 21 29.28 20.40 -41.78
N PHE A 22 29.30 19.49 -42.75
CA PHE A 22 28.33 18.39 -42.82
C PHE A 22 28.55 17.37 -41.69
N VAL A 23 29.80 17.03 -41.39
CA VAL A 23 30.16 16.16 -40.25
C VAL A 23 29.75 16.81 -38.92
N PHE A 24 29.96 18.12 -38.76
CA PHE A 24 29.57 18.84 -37.54
C PHE A 24 28.05 18.89 -37.37
N LEU A 25 27.29 19.08 -38.44
CA LEU A 25 25.82 19.05 -38.41
C LEU A 25 25.28 17.66 -38.09
N ILE A 26 25.87 16.58 -38.63
CA ILE A 26 25.47 15.21 -38.29
C ILE A 26 25.84 14.88 -36.83
N SER A 27 27.01 15.31 -36.35
CA SER A 27 27.41 15.09 -34.96
C SER A 27 26.51 15.83 -33.98
N THR A 28 26.16 17.08 -34.27
CA THR A 28 25.24 17.84 -33.41
C THR A 28 23.81 17.32 -33.51
N ALA A 29 23.32 16.93 -34.68
CA ALA A 29 22.02 16.27 -34.83
C ALA A 29 21.99 14.91 -34.13
N SER A 30 23.03 14.09 -34.24
CA SER A 30 23.16 12.84 -33.50
C SER A 30 23.23 13.08 -32.00
N ALA A 31 23.96 14.11 -31.54
CA ALA A 31 24.02 14.45 -30.13
C ALA A 31 22.67 14.95 -29.62
N ILE A 32 21.95 15.78 -30.41
CA ILE A 32 20.61 16.30 -30.09
C ILE A 32 19.58 15.17 -30.12
N ILE A 33 19.62 14.28 -31.11
CA ILE A 33 18.77 13.08 -31.17
C ILE A 33 19.13 12.15 -30.02
N GLN A 34 20.41 11.96 -29.68
CA GLN A 34 20.81 11.19 -28.49
C GLN A 34 20.37 11.87 -27.21
N THR A 35 20.39 13.20 -27.06
CA THR A 35 19.85 13.88 -25.87
C THR A 35 18.32 13.76 -25.82
N LEU A 36 17.62 13.95 -26.95
CA LEU A 36 16.17 13.77 -27.06
C LEU A 36 15.73 12.32 -26.86
N CYS A 37 16.52 11.35 -27.32
CA CYS A 37 16.26 9.91 -27.12
C CYS A 37 16.79 9.40 -25.77
N ALA A 38 17.79 10.03 -25.15
CA ALA A 38 18.32 9.67 -23.82
C ALA A 38 17.55 10.35 -22.68
N GLU A 39 16.68 11.32 -22.95
CA GLU A 39 15.54 11.62 -22.08
C GLU A 39 14.53 10.44 -22.00
N ARG A 40 14.87 9.28 -22.57
CA ARG A 40 14.33 7.95 -22.31
C ARG A 40 13.86 7.82 -20.86
N LEU A 41 12.55 7.87 -20.69
CA LEU A 41 11.81 7.36 -19.55
C LEU A 41 12.30 7.90 -18.19
N LEU A 42 12.34 9.23 -18.04
CA LEU A 42 12.75 9.89 -16.79
C LEU A 42 11.94 9.50 -15.53
N SER A 43 10.86 8.72 -15.63
CA SER A 43 10.35 7.99 -14.46
C SER A 43 9.95 6.56 -14.79
N ILE A 44 10.20 5.71 -13.81
CA ILE A 44 9.75 4.32 -13.76
C ILE A 44 8.27 4.26 -13.35
N THR A 45 7.52 3.30 -13.90
CA THR A 45 6.15 2.99 -13.44
C THR A 45 6.22 2.04 -12.24
N PRO A 46 5.17 1.95 -11.40
CA PRO A 46 5.22 1.05 -10.24
C PRO A 46 5.37 -0.42 -10.65
N CYS A 47 4.85 -0.79 -11.83
CA CYS A 47 5.02 -2.15 -12.35
C CYS A 47 6.40 -2.45 -12.92
N ALA A 48 7.13 -1.41 -13.35
CA ALA A 48 8.50 -1.54 -13.82
C ALA A 48 9.53 -1.34 -12.69
N TYR A 49 9.10 -0.86 -11.53
CA TYR A 49 9.98 -0.66 -10.38
C TYR A 49 10.60 -2.00 -9.96
N PRO A 50 11.93 -2.07 -9.72
CA PRO A 50 12.59 -3.32 -9.41
C PRO A 50 12.07 -3.99 -8.15
N LEU A 51 12.10 -5.33 -8.14
CA LEU A 51 11.91 -6.10 -6.92
C LEU A 51 13.19 -6.04 -6.08
N LEU A 52 13.08 -6.21 -4.76
CA LEU A 52 14.25 -6.30 -3.87
C LEU A 52 15.21 -7.45 -4.24
N SER A 53 14.71 -8.49 -4.89
CA SER A 53 15.52 -9.59 -5.42
C SER A 53 16.34 -9.21 -6.66
N ASP A 54 15.94 -8.16 -7.38
CA ASP A 54 16.67 -7.65 -8.55
C ASP A 54 17.79 -6.71 -8.12
N THR A 55 18.88 -7.31 -7.68
CA THR A 55 20.03 -6.58 -7.13
C THR A 55 20.74 -5.68 -8.14
N ILE A 56 20.54 -5.91 -9.44
CA ILE A 56 21.20 -5.15 -10.51
C ILE A 56 20.46 -3.83 -10.73
N HIS A 57 19.14 -3.88 -10.90
CA HIS A 57 18.34 -2.70 -11.20
C HIS A 57 17.94 -1.91 -9.95
N CYS A 58 18.02 -2.52 -8.77
CA CYS A 58 17.66 -1.87 -7.52
C CYS A 58 18.67 -0.81 -7.04
N GLY A 59 19.87 -0.76 -7.64
CA GLY A 59 20.83 0.32 -7.47
C GLY A 59 21.62 0.35 -6.15
N ILE A 60 21.45 -0.67 -5.29
CA ILE A 60 22.18 -0.80 -4.02
C ILE A 60 23.35 -1.78 -4.20
N ASP A 61 24.54 -1.24 -4.44
CA ASP A 61 25.70 -2.05 -4.82
C ASP A 61 26.22 -2.90 -3.62
N ASP A 62 26.18 -2.36 -2.40
CA ASP A 62 26.68 -3.01 -1.18
C ASP A 62 25.79 -4.20 -0.75
N ALA A 63 26.37 -5.40 -0.77
CA ALA A 63 25.70 -6.65 -0.42
C ALA A 63 25.35 -6.77 1.07
N ASN A 64 26.15 -6.17 1.96
CA ASN A 64 25.87 -6.18 3.39
C ASN A 64 24.69 -5.26 3.71
N LEU A 65 24.65 -4.07 3.10
CA LEU A 65 23.51 -3.16 3.26
C LEU A 65 22.21 -3.77 2.75
N ARG A 66 22.22 -4.47 1.61
CA ARG A 66 21.05 -5.19 1.07
C ARG A 66 20.49 -6.28 1.98
N LYS A 67 21.34 -6.91 2.81
CA LYS A 67 20.91 -7.94 3.76
C LYS A 67 20.29 -7.33 5.01
N SER A 68 20.83 -6.20 5.49
CA SER A 68 20.37 -5.53 6.71
C SER A 68 19.14 -4.65 6.50
N VAL A 69 19.01 -4.02 5.31
CA VAL A 69 17.94 -3.06 5.02
C VAL A 69 17.22 -3.42 3.73
N ARG A 70 15.89 -3.43 3.79
CA ARG A 70 15.04 -3.60 2.61
C ARG A 70 14.94 -2.26 1.86
N VAL A 71 15.95 -1.95 1.07
CA VAL A 71 16.05 -0.66 0.37
C VAL A 71 16.23 -0.85 -1.13
N CYS A 72 15.62 0.04 -1.91
CA CYS A 72 15.79 0.10 -3.35
C CYS A 72 15.84 1.53 -3.86
N ASP A 73 16.81 1.81 -4.74
CA ASP A 73 17.02 3.10 -5.38
C ASP A 73 17.49 2.91 -6.85
N PRO A 74 16.56 2.66 -7.79
CA PRO A 74 16.90 2.43 -9.19
C PRO A 74 17.57 3.63 -9.87
N ASP A 75 17.33 4.85 -9.38
CA ASP A 75 17.87 6.07 -9.97
C ASP A 75 19.24 6.47 -9.38
N LYS A 76 19.76 5.67 -8.43
CA LYS A 76 20.99 5.92 -7.65
C LYS A 76 21.09 7.37 -7.18
N VAL A 77 19.98 7.88 -6.63
CA VAL A 77 19.86 9.26 -6.16
C VAL A 77 20.26 9.46 -4.71
N ILE A 78 20.17 8.42 -3.88
CA ILE A 78 20.53 8.50 -2.47
C ILE A 78 21.99 8.10 -2.27
N SER A 79 22.66 8.78 -1.35
CA SER A 79 24.03 8.42 -0.99
C SER A 79 24.06 7.16 -0.12
N MET A 80 25.15 6.39 -0.23
CA MET A 80 25.34 5.22 0.63
C MET A 80 25.41 5.58 2.13
N SER A 81 25.93 6.77 2.46
CA SER A 81 25.96 7.28 3.83
C SER A 81 24.57 7.53 4.42
N GLU A 82 23.60 7.96 3.59
CA GLU A 82 22.21 8.12 4.04
C GLU A 82 21.55 6.76 4.28
N ILE A 83 21.83 5.77 3.43
CA ILE A 83 21.35 4.39 3.63
C ILE A 83 21.97 3.79 4.91
N GLU A 84 23.25 4.05 5.17
CA GLU A 84 23.92 3.57 6.38
C GLU A 84 23.30 4.15 7.65
N VAL A 85 22.86 5.41 7.62
CA VAL A 85 22.10 6.01 8.73
C VAL A 85 20.80 5.25 8.98
N ILE A 86 20.04 4.96 7.92
CA ILE A 86 18.79 4.18 8.01
C ILE A 86 19.09 2.80 8.61
N LYS A 87 20.13 2.12 8.13
CA LYS A 87 20.58 0.83 8.67
C LYS A 87 20.85 0.92 10.16
N ASN A 88 21.72 1.83 10.58
CA ASN A 88 22.12 1.97 11.97
C ASN A 88 20.92 2.25 12.89
N LYS A 89 19.95 3.03 12.40
CA LYS A 89 18.70 3.30 13.12
C LYS A 89 17.84 2.04 13.26
N LEU A 90 17.61 1.31 12.16
CA LEU A 90 16.85 0.06 12.18
C LEU A 90 17.49 -0.99 13.07
N ASP A 91 18.81 -1.18 13.00
CA ASP A 91 19.55 -2.10 13.86
C ASP A 91 19.35 -1.73 15.34
N SER A 92 19.40 -0.45 15.68
CA SER A 92 19.13 0.04 17.05
C SER A 92 17.72 -0.33 17.52
N ILE A 93 16.72 -0.11 16.67
CA ILE A 93 15.32 -0.41 16.98
C ILE A 93 15.10 -1.93 17.14
N TYR A 94 15.58 -2.72 16.19
CA TYR A 94 15.44 -4.19 16.23
C TYR A 94 16.17 -4.82 17.41
N ASN A 95 17.32 -4.27 17.80
CA ASN A 95 18.01 -4.72 19.01
C ASN A 95 17.20 -4.41 20.29
N ARG A 96 16.55 -3.25 20.38
CA ARG A 96 15.65 -2.91 21.49
C ARG A 96 14.40 -3.79 21.53
N LYS A 97 13.85 -4.15 20.36
CA LYS A 97 12.56 -4.85 20.21
C LYS A 97 12.68 -6.37 20.02
N ASN A 98 13.89 -6.93 20.11
CA ASN A 98 14.20 -8.32 19.79
C ASN A 98 13.37 -9.39 20.55
N LYS A 99 12.68 -9.05 21.64
CA LYS A 99 11.87 -9.98 22.44
C LYS A 99 10.37 -9.94 22.14
N SER A 100 9.91 -9.04 21.27
CA SER A 100 8.49 -8.75 21.06
C SER A 100 7.99 -9.20 19.68
N CYS A 101 8.15 -10.48 19.37
CA CYS A 101 7.74 -11.05 18.08
C CYS A 101 6.24 -10.82 17.84
N ILE A 102 5.93 -10.17 16.72
CA ILE A 102 4.54 -9.87 16.33
C ILE A 102 3.95 -11.03 15.53
N CYS A 103 4.73 -11.60 14.61
CA CYS A 103 4.40 -12.85 13.93
C CYS A 103 4.88 -14.06 14.77
N ALA A 104 4.40 -15.27 14.45
CA ALA A 104 4.74 -16.50 15.17
C ALA A 104 6.27 -16.74 15.28
N SER A 105 6.66 -17.42 16.37
CA SER A 105 8.00 -17.44 17.00
C SER A 105 9.15 -18.03 16.17
N ASP A 106 8.89 -18.56 14.99
CA ASP A 106 9.83 -19.45 14.30
C ASP A 106 10.85 -18.68 13.43
N GLN A 107 10.76 -17.34 13.42
CA GLN A 107 11.53 -16.50 12.50
C GLN A 107 12.94 -16.15 13.01
N GLU A 108 13.90 -16.12 12.07
CA GLU A 108 15.09 -15.29 12.23
C GLU A 108 14.67 -13.81 12.23
N LYS A 109 15.30 -13.01 13.10
CA LYS A 109 15.06 -11.57 13.33
C LYS A 109 14.78 -10.79 12.02
N PRO A 110 13.97 -9.71 12.05
CA PRO A 110 13.46 -9.02 13.24
C PRO A 110 12.12 -9.55 13.74
N CYS A 111 12.04 -9.77 15.05
CA CYS A 111 10.81 -10.07 15.78
C CYS A 111 9.95 -8.80 15.99
N TRP A 112 9.77 -7.98 14.96
CA TRP A 112 9.01 -6.73 15.05
C TRP A 112 8.59 -6.24 13.65
N PHE A 113 7.99 -5.06 13.54
CA PHE A 113 7.58 -4.49 12.26
C PHE A 113 8.75 -4.35 11.29
N ARG A 114 8.54 -4.75 10.03
CA ARG A 114 9.58 -4.72 8.98
C ARG A 114 9.47 -3.43 8.18
N PHE A 115 10.57 -2.68 8.10
CA PHE A 115 10.60 -1.41 7.37
C PHE A 115 11.29 -1.58 6.00
N GLY A 116 10.69 -0.98 4.98
CA GLY A 116 11.24 -0.89 3.63
C GLY A 116 11.32 0.54 3.13
N PHE A 117 12.31 0.81 2.28
CA PHE A 117 12.59 2.13 1.72
C PHE A 117 12.72 2.05 0.20
N ALA A 118 11.82 2.70 -0.52
CA ALA A 118 11.87 2.82 -1.96
C ALA A 118 12.13 4.28 -2.33
N PHE A 119 13.18 4.53 -3.12
CA PHE A 119 13.54 5.86 -3.59
C PHE A 119 13.21 6.04 -5.06
N LEU A 120 12.83 7.26 -5.43
CA LEU A 120 12.65 7.64 -6.82
C LEU A 120 13.03 9.11 -7.01
N ARG A 121 13.73 9.41 -8.10
CA ARG A 121 14.11 10.80 -8.42
C ARG A 121 12.88 11.64 -8.71
N ARG A 122 12.04 11.17 -9.62
CA ARG A 122 10.88 11.91 -10.13
C ARG A 122 9.75 10.95 -10.44
N MET A 123 8.52 11.38 -10.22
CA MET A 123 7.31 10.62 -10.51
C MET A 123 6.50 11.40 -11.55
N PHE A 124 6.09 10.72 -12.62
CA PHE A 124 5.12 11.26 -13.58
C PHE A 124 3.77 10.60 -13.31
N PRO A 125 2.86 11.25 -12.57
CA PRO A 125 1.52 10.73 -12.37
C PRO A 125 0.83 10.64 -13.74
N VAL A 126 0.33 9.46 -14.06
CA VAL A 126 -0.48 9.21 -15.25
C VAL A 126 -1.82 8.70 -14.74
N GLU A 127 -2.90 9.33 -15.18
CA GLU A 127 -4.25 8.86 -14.89
C GLU A 127 -4.40 7.42 -15.35
N SER A 128 -4.98 6.55 -14.52
CA SER A 128 -5.02 5.08 -14.71
C SER A 128 -3.66 4.35 -14.76
N GLY A 129 -2.54 5.06 -14.63
CA GLY A 129 -1.20 4.47 -14.66
C GLY A 129 -0.89 3.57 -13.45
N VAL A 130 -1.66 3.72 -12.38
CA VAL A 130 -1.75 2.78 -11.26
C VAL A 130 -3.19 2.76 -10.78
N SER A 131 -3.74 1.57 -10.56
CA SER A 131 -5.11 1.37 -10.07
C SER A 131 -5.11 0.61 -8.75
N HIS A 132 -6.18 0.77 -7.97
CA HIS A 132 -6.44 -0.06 -6.79
C HIS A 132 -6.60 -1.55 -7.16
N LEU A 133 -6.94 -1.85 -8.43
CA LEU A 133 -7.04 -3.20 -8.96
C LEU A 133 -5.68 -3.85 -9.22
N TYR A 134 -4.61 -3.06 -9.31
CA TYR A 134 -3.27 -3.63 -9.51
C TYR A 134 -2.80 -4.24 -8.20
N SER A 135 -2.18 -5.40 -8.32
CA SER A 135 -1.71 -6.21 -7.20
C SER A 135 -0.36 -6.81 -7.55
N ARG A 136 0.19 -7.58 -6.61
CA ARG A 136 1.36 -8.42 -6.86
C ARG A 136 1.21 -9.29 -8.12
N GLU A 137 0.05 -9.94 -8.27
CA GLU A 137 -0.21 -10.92 -9.33
C GLU A 137 -0.61 -10.24 -10.64
N PHE A 138 -1.17 -9.04 -10.54
CA PHE A 138 -1.63 -8.29 -11.70
C PHE A 138 -0.99 -6.90 -11.75
N CYS A 139 0.08 -6.79 -12.55
CA CYS A 139 0.81 -5.54 -12.75
C CYS A 139 1.15 -5.31 -14.23
N PRO A 140 0.22 -4.74 -15.02
CA PRO A 140 0.44 -4.56 -16.45
C PRO A 140 1.52 -3.50 -16.70
N THR A 141 2.63 -3.89 -17.33
CA THR A 141 3.67 -2.98 -17.82
C THR A 141 3.23 -2.36 -19.14
N ASN A 142 2.25 -1.46 -19.09
CA ASN A 142 1.74 -0.86 -20.32
C ASN A 142 2.76 0.14 -20.87
N LYS A 143 3.48 -0.25 -21.94
CA LYS A 143 4.45 0.62 -22.63
C LYS A 143 3.82 1.92 -23.14
N THR A 144 2.50 1.93 -23.41
CA THR A 144 1.81 3.13 -23.88
C THR A 144 1.67 4.21 -22.81
N LEU A 145 1.57 3.86 -21.51
CA LEU A 145 1.57 4.83 -20.40
C LEU A 145 2.85 5.67 -20.39
N LEU A 146 3.98 5.03 -20.71
CA LEU A 146 5.28 5.69 -20.82
C LEU A 146 5.39 6.59 -22.07
N SER A 147 4.64 6.26 -23.14
CA SER A 147 4.59 7.06 -24.36
C SER A 147 3.61 8.24 -24.27
N TYR A 148 2.74 8.26 -23.25
CA TYR A 148 1.73 9.30 -23.08
C TYR A 148 2.42 10.61 -22.67
N LYS A 149 2.81 11.33 -23.73
CA LYS A 149 3.59 12.56 -23.84
C LYS A 149 3.67 13.47 -22.60
N LYS A 150 4.93 13.80 -22.32
CA LYS A 150 5.54 14.87 -21.51
C LYS A 150 4.80 16.22 -21.37
N SER A 151 3.79 16.56 -22.17
CA SER A 151 3.25 17.93 -22.23
C SER A 151 1.86 18.15 -21.63
N TYR A 152 1.03 17.12 -21.42
CA TYR A 152 -0.38 17.34 -21.00
C TYR A 152 -0.71 16.82 -19.60
N THR A 153 -0.23 15.64 -19.18
CA THR A 153 -0.73 15.02 -17.93
C THR A 153 -0.27 15.71 -16.66
N LEU A 154 0.92 16.29 -16.62
CA LEU A 154 1.41 16.95 -15.41
C LEU A 154 0.67 18.26 -15.11
N MET A 155 0.17 18.96 -16.14
CA MET A 155 -0.52 20.25 -15.96
C MET A 155 -1.96 20.06 -15.47
N ASP A 156 -2.61 18.97 -15.84
CA ASP A 156 -4.02 18.73 -15.46
C ASP A 156 -4.17 17.87 -14.19
N SER A 157 -3.07 17.34 -13.64
CA SER A 157 -3.11 16.54 -12.41
C SER A 157 -3.35 17.40 -11.17
N THR A 158 -4.50 17.22 -10.51
CA THR A 158 -4.82 17.85 -9.22
C THR A 158 -3.96 17.30 -8.09
N ARG A 159 -3.82 18.04 -6.98
CA ARG A 159 -3.07 17.59 -5.78
C ARG A 159 -3.57 16.21 -5.31
N GLU A 160 -4.88 16.03 -5.27
CA GLU A 160 -5.56 14.81 -4.82
C GLU A 160 -5.23 13.64 -5.74
N SER A 161 -5.20 13.86 -7.06
CA SER A 161 -4.84 12.83 -8.04
C SER A 161 -3.40 12.35 -7.86
N ILE A 162 -2.45 13.27 -7.58
CA ILE A 162 -1.05 12.94 -7.36
C ILE A 162 -0.87 12.20 -6.04
N ILE A 163 -1.58 12.63 -4.98
CA ILE A 163 -1.56 11.92 -3.69
C ILE A 163 -2.09 10.50 -3.86
N ASN A 164 -3.21 10.33 -4.55
CA ASN A 164 -3.80 9.02 -4.80
C ASN A 164 -2.88 8.13 -5.66
N TYR A 165 -2.26 8.70 -6.69
CA TYR A 165 -1.27 7.99 -7.51
C TYR A 165 -0.09 7.52 -6.65
N GLY A 166 0.51 8.40 -5.86
CA GLY A 166 1.65 8.07 -4.99
C GLY A 166 1.32 7.04 -3.91
N LYS A 167 0.13 7.14 -3.28
CA LYS A 167 -0.36 6.13 -2.32
C LYS A 167 -0.52 4.75 -2.96
N ASN A 168 -1.12 4.69 -4.15
CA ASN A 168 -1.28 3.43 -4.89
C ASN A 168 0.06 2.89 -5.39
N PHE A 169 1.01 3.75 -5.76
CA PHE A 169 2.36 3.38 -6.10
C PHE A 169 3.04 2.68 -4.90
N ALA A 170 3.05 3.32 -3.73
CA ALA A 170 3.62 2.77 -2.51
C ALA A 170 2.95 1.44 -2.11
N ARG A 171 1.62 1.36 -2.19
CA ARG A 171 0.86 0.12 -1.93
C ARG A 171 1.31 -1.02 -2.82
N LEU A 172 1.37 -0.77 -4.13
CA LEU A 172 1.72 -1.80 -5.12
C LEU A 172 3.18 -2.26 -4.97
N LEU A 173 4.09 -1.36 -4.64
CA LEU A 173 5.47 -1.74 -4.32
C LEU A 173 5.53 -2.66 -3.10
N ARG A 174 4.85 -2.30 -2.01
CA ARG A 174 4.83 -3.10 -0.76
C ARG A 174 4.34 -4.52 -1.05
N GLU A 175 3.19 -4.64 -1.71
CA GLU A 175 2.59 -5.93 -2.07
C GLU A 175 3.50 -6.78 -2.97
N ARG A 176 4.27 -6.13 -3.86
CA ARG A 176 5.21 -6.81 -4.75
C ARG A 176 6.51 -7.24 -4.05
N TRP A 177 6.95 -6.48 -3.06
CA TRP A 177 8.22 -6.75 -2.38
C TRP A 177 8.13 -7.88 -1.35
N LEU A 178 6.94 -8.20 -0.85
CA LEU A 178 6.71 -9.31 0.12
C LEU A 178 7.71 -9.27 1.28
N MET A 179 7.85 -8.08 1.89
CA MET A 179 8.80 -7.90 2.99
C MET A 179 8.31 -8.53 4.29
N GLY A 180 6.99 -8.50 4.50
CA GLY A 180 6.32 -9.07 5.67
C GLY A 180 5.84 -10.49 5.43
N GLU A 181 5.66 -11.23 6.52
CA GLU A 181 5.11 -12.60 6.50
C GLU A 181 3.67 -12.65 7.00
N CYS A 182 3.34 -11.82 7.98
CA CYS A 182 2.00 -11.69 8.55
C CYS A 182 1.44 -10.26 8.35
N ASP A 183 1.82 -9.60 7.25
CA ASP A 183 1.45 -8.21 6.92
C ASP A 183 1.92 -7.17 7.96
N GLU A 184 3.05 -7.44 8.61
CA GLU A 184 3.75 -6.57 9.55
C GLU A 184 4.70 -5.56 8.88
N ASP A 185 4.59 -5.38 7.56
CA ASP A 185 5.51 -4.59 6.76
C ASP A 185 5.04 -3.15 6.52
N ILE A 186 6.00 -2.24 6.54
CA ILE A 186 5.82 -0.79 6.37
C ILE A 186 6.81 -0.32 5.30
N LEU A 187 6.30 0.18 4.18
CA LEU A 187 7.08 0.75 3.10
C LEU A 187 6.98 2.27 3.12
N PHE A 188 8.13 2.94 3.13
CA PHE A 188 8.27 4.36 2.81
C PHE A 188 8.73 4.52 1.37
N PHE A 189 7.90 5.16 0.55
CA PHE A 189 8.22 5.55 -0.80
C PHE A 189 8.59 7.04 -0.84
N ILE A 190 9.85 7.33 -1.11
CA ILE A 190 10.44 8.67 -0.98
C ILE A 190 10.78 9.21 -2.37
N LEU A 191 10.07 10.27 -2.75
CA LEU A 191 10.24 10.98 -4.01
C LEU A 191 11.13 12.20 -3.80
N LEU A 192 12.36 12.21 -4.34
CA LEU A 192 13.30 13.31 -4.08
C LEU A 192 12.90 14.63 -4.75
N LYS A 193 12.27 14.58 -5.91
CA LYS A 193 11.73 15.77 -6.58
C LYS A 193 10.22 15.82 -6.43
N ARG A 194 9.76 16.46 -5.35
CA ARG A 194 8.34 16.70 -5.07
C ARG A 194 7.68 17.48 -6.24
N PRO A 195 6.53 17.00 -6.76
CA PRO A 195 5.71 17.75 -7.70
C PRO A 195 5.21 19.06 -7.09
N ASN A 196 5.18 20.13 -7.88
CA ASN A 196 4.81 21.48 -7.42
C ASN A 196 3.42 21.52 -6.76
N GLN A 197 2.48 20.69 -7.22
CA GLN A 197 1.12 20.59 -6.66
C GLN A 197 1.08 20.04 -5.23
N LEU A 198 2.13 19.30 -4.82
CA LEU A 198 2.25 18.80 -3.44
C LEU A 198 2.87 19.83 -2.49
N MET A 199 3.47 20.90 -3.00
CA MET A 199 4.04 21.97 -2.18
C MET A 199 2.97 22.93 -1.67
N ARG A 200 3.17 23.50 -0.48
CA ARG A 200 2.33 24.60 0.00
C ARG A 200 2.52 25.85 -0.86
N ARG A 201 1.45 26.66 -0.99
CA ARG A 201 1.48 27.93 -1.75
C ARG A 201 2.56 28.91 -1.27
N SER A 202 2.80 28.97 0.04
CA SER A 202 3.85 29.80 0.64
C SER A 202 5.25 29.42 0.16
N THR A 203 5.50 28.12 0.02
CA THR A 203 6.79 27.56 -0.41
C THR A 203 6.98 27.72 -1.92
N LEU A 204 5.87 27.72 -2.68
CA LEU A 204 5.88 27.90 -4.14
C LEU A 204 6.45 29.26 -4.57
N SER A 205 6.21 30.32 -3.80
CA SER A 205 6.72 31.66 -4.08
C SER A 205 8.26 31.70 -4.14
N TYR A 206 8.93 30.86 -3.34
CA TYR A 206 10.39 30.74 -3.32
C TYR A 206 10.94 29.90 -4.50
N LEU A 207 10.11 29.08 -5.17
CA LEU A 207 10.52 28.39 -6.40
C LEU A 207 10.66 29.36 -7.57
N ALA A 208 9.78 30.36 -7.65
CA ALA A 208 9.82 31.36 -8.71
C ALA A 208 11.11 32.21 -8.66
N SER A 209 11.75 32.34 -7.50
CA SER A 209 13.03 33.06 -7.36
C SER A 209 14.26 32.24 -7.80
N GLY A 210 14.08 31.04 -8.37
CA GLY A 210 15.14 30.27 -9.02
C GLY A 210 16.14 29.56 -8.08
N THR A 211 16.00 29.73 -6.76
CA THR A 211 16.91 29.19 -5.74
C THR A 211 16.36 27.97 -5.00
N ALA A 212 15.12 27.57 -5.27
CA ALA A 212 14.46 26.54 -4.47
C ALA A 212 15.09 25.16 -4.68
N GLN A 213 15.68 24.69 -3.60
CA GLN A 213 16.11 23.32 -3.38
C GLN A 213 14.88 22.41 -3.55
N GLN A 214 14.98 21.43 -4.45
CA GLN A 214 13.91 20.44 -4.63
C GLN A 214 13.79 19.63 -3.34
N THR A 215 12.62 19.68 -2.71
CA THR A 215 12.37 19.00 -1.44
C THR A 215 11.80 17.60 -1.67
N PRO A 216 12.22 16.58 -0.90
CA PRO A 216 11.63 15.24 -0.98
C PRO A 216 10.16 15.21 -0.55
N TYR A 217 9.44 14.14 -0.88
CA TYR A 217 8.09 13.86 -0.38
C TYR A 217 7.93 12.36 -0.10
N ILE A 218 7.32 12.00 1.03
CA ILE A 218 7.15 10.63 1.48
C ILE A 218 5.69 10.21 1.32
N PHE A 219 5.50 9.06 0.68
CA PHE A 219 4.30 8.25 0.77
C PHE A 219 4.60 7.03 1.65
N ALA A 220 3.62 6.59 2.44
CA ALA A 220 3.74 5.36 3.22
C ALA A 220 2.67 4.35 2.78
N SER A 221 3.01 3.08 2.86
CA SER A 221 2.06 1.97 2.79
C SER A 221 2.41 0.95 3.85
N TYR A 222 1.40 0.43 4.53
CA TYR A 222 1.57 -0.53 5.61
C TYR A 222 0.56 -1.67 5.47
N GLY A 223 0.97 -2.87 5.89
CA GLY A 223 0.16 -4.09 5.88
C GLY A 223 -1.02 -4.05 6.86
N SER A 224 -1.90 -5.03 6.75
CA SER A 224 -3.13 -5.13 7.56
C SER A 224 -2.84 -5.20 9.06
N LEU A 225 -1.83 -5.93 9.49
CA LEU A 225 -1.49 -6.05 10.92
C LEU A 225 -1.08 -4.70 11.53
N VAL A 226 -0.37 -3.87 10.76
CA VAL A 226 -0.02 -2.50 11.19
C VAL A 226 -1.30 -1.66 11.33
N ARG A 227 -2.25 -1.80 10.39
CA ARG A 227 -3.55 -1.10 10.42
C ARG A 227 -4.38 -1.48 11.62
N GLU A 228 -4.49 -2.77 11.89
CA GLU A 228 -5.24 -3.30 13.03
C GLU A 228 -4.67 -2.80 14.36
N LYS A 229 -3.35 -2.59 14.42
CA LYS A 229 -2.70 -2.07 15.63
C LYS A 229 -3.01 -0.59 15.89
N ILE A 230 -3.05 0.23 14.85
CA ILE A 230 -3.31 1.68 14.99
C ILE A 230 -4.80 2.01 15.02
N ASP A 231 -5.64 1.12 14.48
CA ASP A 231 -7.09 1.21 14.51
C ASP A 231 -7.72 -0.11 14.98
N PRO A 232 -7.79 -0.34 16.30
CA PRO A 232 -8.43 -1.52 16.85
C PRO A 232 -9.96 -1.54 16.63
N PHE A 233 -10.58 -0.45 16.20
CA PHE A 233 -12.04 -0.38 16.03
C PHE A 233 -12.52 -0.90 14.67
N HIS A 234 -11.63 -1.09 13.69
CA HIS A 234 -11.99 -1.69 12.41
C HIS A 234 -12.30 -3.21 12.47
N SER A 235 -11.95 -3.90 13.56
CA SER A 235 -12.28 -5.32 13.74
C SER A 235 -13.63 -5.58 14.43
N LEU A 236 -14.45 -4.56 14.69
CA LEU A 236 -15.80 -4.76 15.24
C LEU A 236 -16.69 -5.40 14.17
N PRO A 237 -17.24 -6.62 14.40
CA PRO A 237 -18.04 -7.31 13.41
C PRO A 237 -19.26 -6.46 13.03
N ASN A 238 -19.46 -6.36 11.71
CA ASN A 238 -20.43 -5.56 10.94
C ASN A 238 -21.93 -5.72 11.30
N ASN A 239 -22.30 -6.10 12.51
CA ASN A 239 -23.70 -6.32 12.87
C ASN A 239 -24.47 -5.04 13.22
N ASP A 240 -23.81 -3.88 13.34
CA ASP A 240 -24.49 -2.60 13.52
C ASP A 240 -24.36 -1.72 12.28
N LEU A 241 -25.22 -2.01 11.29
CA LEU A 241 -25.34 -1.29 10.01
C LEU A 241 -25.61 0.23 10.14
N SER A 242 -25.84 0.76 11.34
CA SER A 242 -26.09 2.18 11.58
C SER A 242 -24.85 3.03 11.93
N MET A 243 -23.74 2.43 12.39
CA MET A 243 -22.52 3.17 12.79
C MET A 243 -21.54 3.44 11.63
N ASN A 244 -21.73 2.78 10.48
CA ASN A 244 -20.76 2.75 9.39
C ASN A 244 -20.61 4.04 8.56
N GLN A 245 -21.46 5.06 8.77
CA GLN A 245 -21.32 6.35 8.08
C GLN A 245 -20.70 7.44 8.94
N GLN A 246 -21.08 7.56 10.22
CA GLN A 246 -20.51 8.60 11.08
C GLN A 246 -19.10 8.27 11.56
N GLN A 247 -18.78 7.00 11.83
CA GLN A 247 -17.41 6.62 12.22
C GLN A 247 -16.41 6.73 11.06
N ARG A 248 -16.84 6.55 9.80
CA ARG A 248 -15.97 6.77 8.64
C ARG A 248 -15.52 8.22 8.47
N GLN A 249 -16.26 9.21 9.00
CA GLN A 249 -15.92 10.62 8.84
C GLN A 249 -14.79 11.09 9.76
N HIS A 250 -14.49 10.36 10.84
CA HIS A 250 -13.40 10.67 11.77
C HIS A 250 -12.39 9.53 11.90
N TYR A 251 -12.14 8.81 10.81
CA TYR A 251 -10.98 7.92 10.75
C TYR A 251 -9.70 8.76 10.91
N PHE A 252 -9.01 8.56 12.04
CA PHE A 252 -7.75 9.22 12.34
C PHE A 252 -6.63 8.19 12.26
N ASP A 253 -5.80 8.31 11.24
CA ASP A 253 -4.59 7.51 11.11
C ASP A 253 -3.39 8.25 11.73
N PRO A 254 -2.91 7.84 12.92
CA PRO A 254 -1.80 8.50 13.58
C PRO A 254 -0.48 8.38 12.79
N LEU A 255 -0.30 7.33 11.99
CA LEU A 255 0.90 7.18 11.16
C LEU A 255 0.85 8.14 9.97
N GLN A 256 -0.33 8.34 9.38
CA GLN A 256 -0.52 9.32 8.33
C GLN A 256 -0.26 10.75 8.83
N GLU A 257 -0.65 11.10 10.06
CA GLU A 257 -0.31 12.39 10.67
C GLU A 257 1.21 12.57 10.81
N ILE A 258 1.95 11.53 11.21
CA ILE A 258 3.40 11.56 11.27
C ILE A 258 3.98 11.85 9.88
N ILE A 259 3.52 11.14 8.84
CA ILE A 259 3.99 11.33 7.45
C ILE A 259 3.71 12.76 6.97
N GLU A 260 2.55 13.32 7.28
CA GLU A 260 2.21 14.69 6.92
C GLU A 260 3.11 15.71 7.63
N ALA A 261 3.36 15.52 8.92
CA ALA A 261 4.29 16.35 9.69
C ALA A 261 5.73 16.27 9.15
N GLU A 262 6.22 15.08 8.81
CA GLU A 262 7.56 14.93 8.22
C GLU A 262 7.66 15.51 6.81
N ASN A 263 6.59 15.43 6.01
CA ASN A 263 6.52 16.11 4.71
C ASN A 263 6.57 17.64 4.84
N ILE A 264 6.10 18.20 5.95
CA ILE A 264 6.21 19.62 6.28
C ILE A 264 7.65 19.97 6.67
N ASN A 265 8.31 19.11 7.45
CA ASN A 265 9.72 19.29 7.81
C ASN A 265 10.62 19.38 6.56
N PHE A 266 10.34 18.59 5.52
CA PHE A 266 11.04 18.75 4.24
C PHE A 266 10.84 20.13 3.60
N GLU A 267 9.65 20.72 3.67
CA GLU A 267 9.44 22.09 3.15
C GLU A 267 10.18 23.14 3.98
N ASN A 268 10.38 22.88 5.27
CA ASN A 268 11.12 23.74 6.17
C ASN A 268 12.66 23.56 6.04
N GLY A 269 13.13 22.76 5.08
CA GLY A 269 14.56 22.59 4.79
C GLY A 269 15.28 21.53 5.63
N TYR A 270 14.56 20.69 6.37
CA TYR A 270 15.17 19.56 7.07
C TYR A 270 15.72 18.55 6.06
N SER A 271 16.90 17.99 6.36
CA SER A 271 17.56 17.02 5.49
C SER A 271 16.88 15.65 5.52
N LEU A 272 17.05 14.87 4.45
CA LEU A 272 16.54 13.50 4.35
C LEU A 272 16.99 12.63 5.51
N LYS A 273 18.23 12.77 5.94
CA LYS A 273 18.78 12.08 7.11
C LYS A 273 17.94 12.35 8.37
N VAL A 274 17.76 13.63 8.73
CA VAL A 274 17.05 14.02 9.96
C VAL A 274 15.58 13.61 9.91
N VAL A 275 14.92 13.82 8.77
CA VAL A 275 13.51 13.44 8.61
C VAL A 275 13.33 11.93 8.70
N THR A 276 14.23 11.14 8.12
CA THR A 276 14.11 9.68 8.17
C THR A 276 14.36 9.12 9.56
N GLU A 277 15.30 9.69 10.31
CA GLU A 277 15.53 9.33 11.72
C GLU A 277 14.30 9.64 12.58
N ASN A 278 13.75 10.85 12.47
CA ASN A 278 12.55 11.28 13.19
C ASN A 278 11.33 10.44 12.81
N LEU A 279 11.18 10.12 11.53
CA LEU A 279 10.10 9.28 11.02
C LEU A 279 10.13 7.91 11.70
N LEU A 280 11.30 7.26 11.73
CA LEU A 280 11.47 5.96 12.36
C LEU A 280 11.23 6.02 13.87
N ASP A 281 11.69 7.07 14.56
CA ASP A 281 11.46 7.25 16.00
C ASP A 281 9.98 7.41 16.33
N ARG A 282 9.25 8.21 15.55
CA ARG A 282 7.83 8.45 15.76
C ARG A 282 7.00 7.22 15.42
N PHE A 283 7.34 6.51 14.35
CA PHE A 283 6.73 5.22 14.04
C PHE A 283 7.01 4.19 15.14
N GLU A 284 8.24 4.13 15.67
CA GLU A 284 8.55 3.26 16.80
C GLU A 284 7.72 3.61 18.02
N ALA A 285 7.65 4.89 18.39
CA ALA A 285 6.88 5.33 19.55
C ALA A 285 5.40 4.96 19.41
N THR A 286 4.76 5.28 18.28
CA THR A 286 3.34 5.00 18.04
C THR A 286 3.07 3.49 17.99
N LEU A 287 3.90 2.71 17.30
CA LEU A 287 3.72 1.26 17.20
C LEU A 287 4.13 0.51 18.48
N SER A 288 4.87 1.15 19.39
CA SER A 288 5.23 0.59 20.69
C SER A 288 4.19 0.86 21.76
N GLN A 289 3.26 1.79 21.55
CA GLN A 289 2.17 2.02 22.49
C GLN A 289 1.33 0.73 22.57
N GLU A 290 1.29 0.13 23.75
CA GLU A 290 0.23 -0.81 24.07
C GLU A 290 -1.05 -0.02 24.15
N TYR A 291 -1.81 0.03 23.05
CA TYR A 291 -3.22 0.29 23.18
C TYR A 291 -3.74 -0.83 24.08
N THR A 292 -4.15 -0.48 25.30
CA THR A 292 -5.09 -1.29 26.05
C THR A 292 -6.34 -1.32 25.18
N LEU A 293 -6.38 -2.27 24.24
CA LEU A 293 -7.61 -2.73 23.62
C LEU A 293 -8.62 -2.75 24.77
N PRO A 294 -9.71 -1.96 24.75
CA PRO A 294 -10.77 -2.13 25.72
C PRO A 294 -11.13 -3.58 25.54
N ARG A 295 -10.69 -4.40 26.51
CA ARG A 295 -10.56 -5.83 26.35
C ARG A 295 -11.91 -6.26 25.86
N ALA A 296 -11.98 -6.58 24.58
CA ALA A 296 -13.12 -7.25 23.99
C ALA A 296 -13.03 -8.67 24.55
N ARG A 297 -13.19 -8.81 25.88
CA ARG A 297 -14.11 -9.78 26.40
C ARG A 297 -15.29 -9.58 25.48
N SER A 298 -15.47 -10.54 24.59
CA SER A 298 -16.71 -10.83 23.91
C SER A 298 -17.77 -10.91 25.01
N HIS A 299 -18.17 -9.74 25.51
CA HIS A 299 -19.20 -9.59 26.49
C HIS A 299 -20.43 -9.77 25.63
N ILE A 300 -20.93 -11.00 25.63
CA ILE A 300 -22.27 -11.27 25.16
C ILE A 300 -23.12 -10.17 25.80
N PRO A 301 -23.78 -9.32 25.01
CA PRO A 301 -24.55 -8.21 25.56
C PRO A 301 -25.50 -8.73 26.64
N ASP A 302 -25.70 -8.00 27.74
CA ASP A 302 -26.53 -8.47 28.85
C ASP A 302 -27.94 -8.88 28.37
N TRP A 303 -28.48 -8.17 27.37
CA TRP A 303 -29.75 -8.52 26.73
C TRP A 303 -29.72 -9.90 26.05
N ALA A 304 -28.61 -10.28 25.41
CA ALA A 304 -28.47 -11.56 24.75
C ALA A 304 -28.38 -12.69 25.79
N MET A 305 -27.68 -12.48 26.90
CA MET A 305 -27.67 -13.40 28.04
C MET A 305 -29.09 -13.60 28.61
N ILE A 306 -29.86 -12.52 28.78
CA ILE A 306 -31.26 -12.58 29.22
C ILE A 306 -32.11 -13.41 28.25
N VAL A 307 -31.97 -13.19 26.94
CA VAL A 307 -32.69 -13.95 25.91
C VAL A 307 -32.33 -15.45 25.96
N PHE A 308 -31.05 -15.80 26.11
CA PHE A 308 -30.63 -17.20 26.25
C PHE A 308 -31.20 -17.85 27.51
N ILE A 309 -31.22 -17.14 28.64
CA ILE A 309 -31.78 -17.64 29.90
C ILE A 309 -33.29 -17.86 29.76
N ILE A 310 -34.03 -16.89 29.20
CA ILE A 310 -35.47 -17.02 28.98
C ILE A 310 -35.77 -18.19 28.03
N CYS A 311 -35.00 -18.34 26.96
CA CYS A 311 -35.15 -19.44 26.01
C CYS A 311 -34.92 -20.81 26.69
N ALA A 312 -33.84 -20.93 27.49
CA ALA A 312 -33.55 -22.16 28.23
C ALA A 312 -34.66 -22.52 29.24
N LEU A 313 -35.20 -21.53 29.95
CA LEU A 313 -36.32 -21.73 30.88
C LEU A 313 -37.59 -22.17 30.16
N LEU A 314 -37.90 -21.58 29.00
CA LEU A 314 -39.04 -21.99 28.17
C LEU A 314 -38.88 -23.43 27.65
N CYS A 315 -37.67 -23.81 27.22
CA CYS A 315 -37.37 -25.19 26.84
C CYS A 315 -37.58 -26.17 28.01
N LEU A 316 -37.11 -25.82 29.22
CA LEU A 316 -37.33 -26.64 30.41
C LEU A 316 -38.83 -26.78 30.74
N LEU A 317 -39.59 -25.67 30.69
CA LEU A 317 -41.03 -25.72 30.91
C LEU A 317 -41.75 -26.62 29.89
N MET A 318 -41.34 -26.58 28.62
CA MET A 318 -41.88 -27.50 27.60
C MET A 318 -41.56 -28.96 27.93
N THR A 319 -40.34 -29.28 28.37
CA THR A 319 -39.99 -30.66 28.76
C THR A 319 -40.81 -31.14 29.96
N VAL A 320 -41.04 -30.29 30.97
CA VAL A 320 -41.91 -30.62 32.11
C VAL A 320 -43.36 -30.83 31.65
N GLY A 321 -43.87 -29.96 30.76
CA GLY A 321 -45.20 -30.10 30.17
C GLY A 321 -45.38 -31.42 29.43
N LEU A 322 -44.39 -31.85 28.63
CA LEU A 322 -44.40 -33.14 27.93
C LEU A 322 -44.35 -34.32 28.91
N CYS A 323 -43.54 -34.24 29.97
CA CYS A 323 -43.49 -35.27 31.02
C CYS A 323 -44.82 -35.39 31.78
N LEU A 324 -45.51 -34.28 32.06
CA LEU A 324 -46.84 -34.30 32.68
C LEU A 324 -47.92 -34.80 31.71
N MET A 325 -47.79 -34.54 30.40
CA MET A 325 -48.74 -35.06 29.42
C MET A 325 -48.67 -36.58 29.31
N GLN A 326 -47.48 -37.18 29.33
CA GLN A 326 -47.34 -38.65 29.27
C GLN A 326 -48.00 -39.36 30.46
N THR A 327 -48.04 -38.74 31.64
CA THR A 327 -48.68 -39.35 32.81
C THR A 327 -50.21 -39.20 32.80
N SER A 328 -50.76 -38.26 32.03
CA SER A 328 -52.21 -38.05 31.91
C SER A 328 -52.88 -38.87 30.80
N VAL A 329 -52.12 -39.65 30.01
CA VAL A 329 -52.71 -40.70 29.16
C VAL A 329 -53.20 -41.82 30.08
N ARG A 330 -54.38 -41.59 30.65
CA ARG A 330 -55.23 -42.58 31.33
C ARG A 330 -55.22 -43.84 30.46
N ARG A 331 -54.59 -44.90 30.96
CA ARG A 331 -54.62 -46.24 30.38
C ARG A 331 -56.09 -46.64 30.19
N GLY A 332 -56.60 -46.44 28.98
CA GLY A 332 -57.84 -47.05 28.55
C GLY A 332 -57.65 -48.56 28.60
N SER A 333 -58.41 -49.23 29.46
CA SER A 333 -58.38 -50.67 29.64
C SER A 333 -58.53 -51.37 28.29
N PRO A 334 -57.60 -52.28 27.90
CA PRO A 334 -57.63 -52.94 26.61
C PRO A 334 -58.74 -53.99 26.61
N ARG A 335 -59.94 -53.60 26.16
CA ARG A 335 -60.99 -54.55 25.77
C ARG A 335 -60.61 -55.15 24.42
N GLY A 336 -60.31 -56.45 24.46
CA GLY A 336 -59.70 -57.21 23.39
C GLY A 336 -60.41 -57.10 22.04
N LYS A 337 -59.59 -56.98 20.99
CA LYS A 337 -59.89 -57.55 19.67
C LYS A 337 -58.65 -58.30 19.18
N PRO A 338 -58.84 -59.46 18.52
CA PRO A 338 -57.79 -60.43 18.32
C PRO A 338 -56.82 -59.98 17.22
N ALA A 339 -55.61 -60.52 17.32
CA ALA A 339 -54.48 -60.28 16.45
C ALA A 339 -54.84 -60.56 14.98
N ASP A 340 -55.12 -59.49 14.23
CA ASP A 340 -55.10 -59.55 12.77
C ASP A 340 -53.78 -58.94 12.28
N THR A 341 -52.93 -59.83 11.83
CA THR A 341 -51.52 -59.62 11.52
C THR A 341 -51.33 -59.00 10.14
N THR A 342 -51.80 -57.78 9.88
CA THR A 342 -51.36 -57.03 8.67
C THR A 342 -51.55 -55.53 8.80
N ARG A 343 -50.68 -54.82 9.54
CA ARG A 343 -50.29 -53.45 9.14
C ARG A 343 -48.99 -53.01 9.77
N ARG A 344 -47.92 -53.24 9.01
CA ARG A 344 -46.56 -52.76 9.22
C ARG A 344 -46.58 -51.24 9.07
N TRP A 345 -46.49 -50.50 10.17
CA TRP A 345 -46.30 -49.05 10.18
C TRP A 345 -44.91 -48.74 9.64
N LYS A 346 -44.80 -48.47 8.34
CA LYS A 346 -43.67 -47.73 7.79
C LYS A 346 -43.80 -46.29 8.30
N ALA A 347 -42.95 -45.95 9.26
CA ALA A 347 -42.70 -44.57 9.66
C ALA A 347 -42.22 -43.80 8.42
N GLY A 348 -43.12 -43.07 7.79
CA GLY A 348 -42.83 -42.16 6.70
C GLY A 348 -42.18 -40.89 7.25
N PHE A 349 -40.88 -40.93 7.51
CA PHE A 349 -40.04 -39.75 7.48
C PHE A 349 -39.24 -39.79 6.19
N VAL A 350 -39.91 -39.49 5.07
CA VAL A 350 -39.24 -39.11 3.83
C VAL A 350 -39.31 -37.59 3.77
N GLY A 351 -38.40 -36.95 4.51
CA GLY A 351 -38.05 -35.55 4.32
C GLY A 351 -37.27 -35.42 3.03
N GLY A 352 -37.96 -35.57 1.89
CA GLY A 352 -37.45 -35.24 0.58
C GLY A 352 -37.29 -33.73 0.51
N MET A 353 -36.05 -33.29 0.70
CA MET A 353 -35.58 -31.93 0.54
C MET A 353 -35.79 -31.53 -0.93
N TRP A 354 -36.84 -30.76 -1.20
CA TRP A 354 -37.08 -30.13 -2.50
C TRP A 354 -36.06 -29.01 -2.66
N TYR A 355 -34.94 -29.32 -3.33
CA TYR A 355 -34.12 -28.32 -4.00
C TYR A 355 -34.86 -27.88 -5.26
N ASP A 356 -35.89 -27.06 -5.12
CA ASP A 356 -36.40 -26.30 -6.26
C ASP A 356 -35.52 -25.06 -6.45
N VAL A 357 -34.61 -25.24 -7.40
CA VAL A 357 -33.86 -24.21 -8.10
C VAL A 357 -34.87 -23.26 -8.74
N TYR A 358 -35.33 -22.25 -7.99
CA TYR A 358 -35.88 -21.03 -8.57
C TYR A 358 -35.02 -19.84 -8.16
N ARG A 359 -34.09 -19.59 -9.07
CA ARG A 359 -33.47 -18.32 -9.40
C ARG A 359 -34.52 -17.20 -9.36
N ASP A 360 -34.32 -16.26 -8.43
CA ASP A 360 -34.54 -14.82 -8.55
C ASP A 360 -35.13 -14.21 -7.27
N ARG A 361 -34.29 -13.39 -6.64
CA ARG A 361 -34.66 -12.23 -5.80
C ARG A 361 -35.39 -12.53 -4.49
N LEU A 362 -34.63 -12.67 -3.42
CA LEU A 362 -34.97 -12.10 -2.11
C LEU A 362 -33.63 -11.80 -1.43
N ILE A 363 -33.08 -10.59 -1.58
CA ILE A 363 -33.23 -9.49 -0.61
C ILE A 363 -33.33 -10.07 0.81
N ILE A 364 -32.17 -10.39 1.39
CA ILE A 364 -32.05 -10.67 2.82
C ILE A 364 -31.62 -9.36 3.46
N LEU A 365 -32.52 -8.86 4.31
CA LEU A 365 -32.36 -7.80 5.29
C LEU A 365 -31.03 -7.88 6.05
#